data_AF-A0A9E3PXS7-F1
#
_entry.id   AF-A0A9E3PXS7-F1
#
_cell.length_a   1.000
_cell.length_b   1.000
_cell.length_c   1.000
_cell.angle_alpha   90.00
_cell.angle_beta   90.00
_cell.angle_gamma   90.00
#
_symmetry.space_group_name_H-M   'P 1'
#
loop_
_entity.id
_entity.type
_entity.pdbx_description
1 polymer ?
#
loop_
_entity_poly.entity_id
_entity_poly.type
_entity_poly.pdbx_seq_one_letter_code
_entity_poly.pdbx_strand_id
1 'polypeptide(L)'
;MLKGPETHIPYKAPDLKRLSRASLGLWATQDGNRQRAEIEYLIRYGRFNATLIYPEDIDPEGASLDRRDRIVARYFGDKPIMSPPIGDDVPRY
;
A
#
# COMPACT_ATOMS: atom_id res chain seq x y z
N MET A 1 11.99 -4.54 25.35
CA MET A 1 12.44 -3.27 24.74
C MET A 1 11.84 -3.16 23.35
N LEU A 2 10.92 -2.23 23.10
CA LEU A 2 10.44 -1.95 21.75
C LEU A 2 11.51 -1.11 21.06
N LYS A 3 12.12 -1.64 20.01
CA LYS A 3 13.13 -0.93 19.21
C LYS A 3 12.47 0.28 18.53
N GLY A 4 13.17 1.39 18.37
CA GLY A 4 12.64 2.62 17.78
C GLY A 4 12.29 2.51 16.27
N PRO A 5 11.72 3.57 15.68
CA PRO A 5 11.35 3.63 14.24
C PRO A 5 12.54 3.47 13.29
N GLU A 6 13.76 3.54 13.82
CA GLU A 6 15.02 3.26 13.14
C GLU A 6 15.05 1.83 12.54
N THR A 7 14.47 0.84 13.23
CA THR A 7 14.66 -0.59 12.91
C THR A 7 13.46 -1.28 12.25
N HIS A 8 12.29 -0.63 12.21
CA HIS A 8 11.06 -1.25 11.70
C HIS A 8 10.07 -0.19 11.21
N ILE A 9 9.17 -0.59 10.31
CA ILE A 9 8.10 0.27 9.80
C ILE A 9 6.82 -0.09 10.57
N PRO A 10 6.27 0.81 11.40
CA PRO A 10 5.02 0.53 12.08
C PRO A 10 3.88 0.49 11.06
N TYR A 11 3.13 -0.61 11.03
CA TYR A 11 1.89 -0.66 10.28
C TYR A 11 0.86 0.23 10.97
N LYS A 12 0.26 1.13 10.21
CA LYS A 12 -0.93 1.85 10.61
C LYS A 12 -2.09 1.36 9.74
N ALA A 13 -3.26 1.20 10.36
CA ALA A 13 -4.52 0.98 9.67
C ALA A 13 -5.32 2.30 9.68
N PRO A 14 -4.89 3.34 8.93
CA PRO A 14 -5.66 4.58 8.87
C PRO A 14 -7.04 4.30 8.27
N ASP A 15 -8.06 5.07 8.65
CA ASP A 15 -9.34 5.00 7.96
C ASP A 15 -9.21 5.50 6.50
N LEU A 16 -9.01 4.55 5.59
CA LEU A 16 -8.88 4.81 4.16
C LEU A 16 -10.22 4.85 3.43
N LYS A 17 -11.38 4.80 4.10
CA LYS A 17 -12.70 4.72 3.42
C LYS A 17 -12.88 5.76 2.32
N ARG A 18 -12.50 7.02 2.59
CA ARG A 18 -12.65 8.11 1.62
C ARG A 18 -11.73 7.91 0.41
N LEU A 19 -10.47 7.54 0.66
CA LEU A 19 -9.50 7.28 -0.39
C LEU A 19 -9.90 6.05 -1.21
N SER A 20 -10.20 4.92 -0.56
CA SER A 20 -10.63 3.68 -1.22
C SER A 20 -11.87 3.89 -2.07
N ARG A 21 -12.86 4.65 -1.57
CA ARG A 21 -14.07 4.99 -2.36
C ARG A 21 -13.74 5.85 -3.58
N ALA A 22 -12.90 6.87 -3.42
CA ALA A 22 -12.48 7.70 -4.54
C ALA A 22 -11.69 6.90 -5.59
N SER A 23 -10.74 6.07 -5.16
CA SER A 23 -9.96 5.19 -6.03
C SER A 23 -10.84 4.19 -6.78
N LEU A 24 -11.84 3.61 -6.13
CA LEU A 24 -12.79 2.70 -6.75
C LEU A 24 -13.70 3.43 -7.76
N GLY A 25 -14.19 4.63 -7.40
CA GLY A 25 -14.97 5.45 -8.32
C GLY A 25 -14.20 5.78 -9.59
N LEU A 26 -12.96 6.24 -9.45
CA LEU A 26 -12.06 6.51 -10.58
C LEU A 26 -11.68 5.26 -11.39
N TRP A 27 -11.78 4.07 -10.80
CA TRP A 27 -11.52 2.81 -11.49
C TRP A 27 -12.74 2.39 -12.32
N ALA A 28 -13.94 2.57 -11.77
CA ALA A 28 -15.22 2.26 -12.42
C ALA A 28 -15.54 3.20 -13.60
N THR A 29 -15.01 4.42 -13.60
CA THR A 29 -15.20 5.39 -14.69
C THR A 29 -14.07 5.39 -15.72
N GLN A 30 -13.12 4.43 -15.66
CA GLN A 30 -12.09 4.34 -16.71
C GLN A 30 -12.72 3.78 -17.98
N ASP A 31 -12.73 4.59 -19.03
CA ASP A 31 -13.10 4.15 -20.37
C ASP A 31 -11.90 3.50 -21.10
N GLY A 32 -12.21 2.56 -22.00
CA GLY A 32 -11.23 1.91 -22.86
C GLY A 32 -10.75 0.54 -22.37
N ASN A 33 -9.85 -0.05 -23.15
CA ASN A 33 -9.33 -1.41 -22.99
C ASN A 33 -8.14 -1.53 -22.02
N ARG A 34 -7.73 -0.42 -21.37
CA ARG A 34 -6.55 -0.38 -20.50
C ARG A 34 -6.89 0.07 -19.08
N GLN A 35 -7.59 -0.79 -18.36
CA GLN A 35 -7.95 -0.57 -16.97
C GLN A 35 -6.75 -0.91 -16.07
N ARG A 36 -6.45 -0.06 -15.09
CA ARG A 36 -5.39 -0.35 -14.11
C ARG A 36 -5.82 -1.50 -13.19
N ALA A 37 -4.88 -2.36 -12.82
CA ALA A 37 -5.09 -3.46 -11.90
C ALA A 37 -4.75 -3.07 -10.45
N GLU A 38 -3.70 -2.28 -10.25
CA GLU A 38 -3.25 -1.83 -8.93
C GLU A 38 -2.87 -0.34 -8.95
N ILE A 39 -2.92 0.30 -7.78
CA ILE A 39 -2.34 1.63 -7.53
C ILE A 39 -1.35 1.48 -6.37
N GLU A 40 -0.09 1.82 -6.63
CA GLU A 40 0.87 2.12 -5.57
C GLU A 40 0.82 3.62 -5.29
N TYR A 41 0.74 4.04 -4.03
CA TYR A 41 0.90 5.44 -3.68
C TYR A 41 1.88 5.62 -2.53
N LEU A 42 2.71 6.65 -2.64
CA LEU A 42 3.68 7.06 -1.62
C LEU A 42 3.39 8.50 -1.21
N ILE A 43 3.13 8.67 0.10
CA ILE A 43 3.06 9.99 0.73
C ILE A 43 4.33 10.20 1.52
N ARG A 44 5.19 11.12 1.08
CA ARG A 44 6.46 11.42 1.75
C ARG A 44 6.79 12.90 1.66
N TYR A 45 7.13 13.52 2.79
CA TYR A 45 7.44 14.95 2.90
C TYR A 45 6.36 15.85 2.27
N GLY A 46 5.09 15.54 2.53
CA GLY A 46 3.94 16.29 2.00
C GLY A 46 3.67 16.07 0.50
N ARG A 47 4.44 15.21 -0.18
CA ARG A 47 4.24 14.89 -1.61
C ARG A 47 3.49 13.58 -1.76
N PHE A 48 2.50 13.58 -2.64
CA PHE A 48 1.78 12.38 -3.09
C PHE A 48 2.34 11.95 -4.44
N ASN A 49 2.81 10.71 -4.55
CA ASN A 49 3.22 10.08 -5.80
C ASN A 49 2.37 8.83 -5.98
N ALA A 50 1.94 8.55 -7.22
CA ALA A 50 1.20 7.35 -7.55
C ALA A 50 1.76 6.68 -8.80
N THR A 51 1.85 5.36 -8.75
CA THR A 51 2.18 4.49 -9.88
C THR A 51 0.94 3.67 -10.20
N LEU A 52 0.53 3.68 -11.46
CA LEU A 52 -0.55 2.82 -11.96
C LEU A 52 0.09 1.56 -12.53
N ILE A 53 -0.36 0.40 -12.05
CA ILE A 53 0.09 -0.91 -12.55
C ILE A 53 -1.03 -1.50 -13.38
N TYR A 54 -0.70 -1.99 -14.57
CA TYR A 54 -1.65 -2.63 -15.47
C TYR A 54 -1.52 -4.16 -15.40
N PRO A 55 -2.54 -4.92 -15.84
CA PRO A 55 -2.50 -6.38 -15.80
C PRO A 55 -1.23 -6.99 -16.42
N GLU A 56 -0.74 -6.41 -17.52
CA GLU A 56 0.48 -6.83 -18.20
C GLU A 56 1.77 -6.65 -17.37
N ASP A 57 1.74 -5.81 -16.35
CA ASP A 57 2.87 -5.52 -15.47
C ASP A 57 2.90 -6.43 -14.23
N ILE A 58 1.86 -7.25 -14.01
CA ILE A 58 1.71 -8.11 -12.84
C ILE A 58 2.17 -9.52 -13.18
N ASP A 59 3.13 -10.01 -12.40
CA ASP A 59 3.49 -11.43 -12.38
C ASP A 59 2.28 -12.27 -11.92
N PRO A 60 1.70 -13.12 -12.80
CA PRO A 60 0.48 -13.88 -12.49
C PRO A 60 0.70 -14.90 -11.37
N GLU A 61 1.93 -15.34 -11.15
CA GLU A 61 2.29 -16.30 -10.10
C GLU A 61 2.68 -15.62 -8.78
N GLY A 62 2.84 -14.29 -8.79
CA GLY A 62 3.24 -13.52 -7.60
C GLY A 62 2.09 -13.32 -6.61
N ALA A 63 2.32 -13.59 -5.33
CA ALA A 63 1.34 -13.26 -4.29
C ALA A 63 1.25 -11.73 -4.07
N SER A 64 0.06 -11.23 -3.74
CA SER A 64 -0.15 -9.79 -3.46
C SER A 64 0.67 -9.27 -2.28
N LEU A 65 0.93 -10.13 -1.29
CA LEU A 65 1.80 -9.80 -0.15
C LEU A 65 3.26 -9.66 -0.59
N ASP A 66 3.75 -10.53 -1.47
CA ASP A 66 5.10 -10.43 -2.02
C ASP A 66 5.27 -9.14 -2.83
N ARG A 67 4.22 -8.74 -3.58
CA ARG A 67 4.21 -7.45 -4.30
C ARG A 67 4.29 -6.27 -3.34
N ARG A 68 3.48 -6.26 -2.27
CA ARG A 68 3.52 -5.22 -1.23
C ARG A 68 4.91 -5.13 -0.57
N ASP A 69 5.51 -6.26 -0.23
CA ASP A 69 6.81 -6.31 0.44
C ASP A 69 7.92 -5.77 -0.48
N ARG A 70 7.90 -6.12 -1.78
CA ARG A 70 8.80 -5.54 -2.79
C ARG A 70 8.66 -4.01 -2.90
N ILE A 71 7.43 -3.49 -2.88
CA ILE A 71 7.15 -2.04 -2.94
C ILE A 71 7.71 -1.35 -1.70
N VAL A 72 7.48 -1.91 -0.51
CA VAL A 72 7.99 -1.36 0.74
C VAL A 72 9.52 -1.36 0.74
N ALA A 73 10.15 -2.47 0.33
CA ALA A 73 11.59 -2.58 0.22
C ALA A 73 12.19 -1.51 -0.72
N ARG A 74 11.55 -1.27 -1.88
CA ARG A 74 11.97 -0.24 -2.84
C ARG A 74 12.04 1.16 -2.22
N TYR A 75 11.09 1.52 -1.36
CA TYR A 75 10.99 2.89 -0.82
C TYR A 75 11.60 3.06 0.57
N PHE A 76 11.70 2.00 1.36
CA PHE A 76 12.07 2.05 2.78
C PHE A 76 13.20 1.07 3.18
N GLY A 77 13.73 0.31 2.21
CA GLY A 77 14.71 -0.76 2.44
C GLY A 77 14.10 -1.98 3.12
N ASP A 78 14.94 -2.94 3.50
CA ASP A 78 14.53 -4.24 4.06
C ASP A 78 14.06 -4.18 5.52
N LYS A 79 13.47 -3.05 5.93
CA LYS A 79 12.94 -2.87 7.27
C LYS A 79 11.66 -3.68 7.42
N PRO A 80 11.53 -4.54 8.45
CA PRO A 80 10.31 -5.32 8.64
C PRO A 80 9.12 -4.40 8.93
N ILE A 81 7.97 -4.72 8.33
CA ILE A 81 6.70 -4.09 8.66
C ILE A 81 6.16 -4.76 9.92
N MET A 82 6.02 -4.00 11.00
CA MET A 82 5.44 -4.51 12.23
C MET A 82 3.96 -4.21 12.26
N SER A 83 3.14 -5.23 12.00
CA SER A 83 1.71 -5.19 12.29
C SER A 83 1.49 -5.11 13.80
N PRO A 84 0.50 -4.33 14.28
CA PRO A 84 0.07 -4.47 15.67
C PRO A 84 -0.39 -5.92 15.89
N PRO A 85 -0.23 -6.45 17.12
CA PRO A 85 -0.74 -7.79 17.44
C PRO A 85 -2.21 -7.89 17.06
N ILE A 86 -2.61 -9.01 16.45
CA ILE A 86 -4.00 -9.27 16.07
C ILE A 86 -4.82 -9.37 17.36
N GLY A 87 -5.59 -8.32 17.65
CA GLY A 87 -6.46 -8.17 18.81
C GLY A 87 -7.28 -6.87 18.67
N ASP A 88 -8.37 -6.74 19.42
CA ASP A 88 -9.37 -5.65 19.27
C ASP A 88 -8.83 -4.22 19.47
N ASP A 89 -7.58 -4.07 19.91
CA ASP A 89 -6.93 -2.81 20.26
C ASP A 89 -6.14 -2.17 19.10
N VAL A 90 -6.49 -2.42 17.83
CA VAL A 90 -5.91 -1.63 16.72
C VAL A 90 -6.54 -0.23 16.76
N PRO A 91 -5.81 0.83 17.17
CA PRO A 91 -6.41 2.15 17.23
C PRO A 91 -6.67 2.61 15.80
N ARG A 92 -7.95 2.85 15.49
CA ARG A 92 -8.37 3.44 14.22
C ARG A 92 -8.06 4.94 14.31
N TYR A 93 -7.07 5.38 13.56
CA TYR A 93 -6.72 6.80 13.41
C TYR A 93 -7.29 7.36 12.11
#